data_AF-A0A2R6ERY7-F1
#
_entry.id   AF-A0A2R6ERY7-F1
#
_cell.length_a   1.000
_cell.length_b   1.000
_cell.length_c   1.000
_cell.angle_alpha   90.00
_cell.angle_beta   90.00
_cell.angle_gamma   90.00
#
_symmetry.space_group_name_H-M   'P 1'
#
loop_
_entity.id
_entity.type
_entity.pdbx_description
1 polymer ?
#
loop_
_entity_poly.entity_id
_entity_poly.type
_entity_poly.pdbx_seq_one_letter_code
_entity_poly.pdbx_strand_id
1 'polypeptide(L)' 'RQLTARQTEVLTTAIEMGYYEPNREASITDIGEEIGIARTTAWEHLNRAERKVMTEMYAFLGGQPEQ' A
#
# COMPACT_ATOMS: atom_id res chain seq x y z
N ARG A 1 6.55 9.58 -8.60
CA ARG A 1 6.63 10.21 -7.25
C ARG A 1 6.98 9.15 -6.21
N GLN A 2 7.92 9.44 -5.29
CA GLN A 2 8.36 8.50 -4.26
C GLN A 2 7.32 8.29 -3.13
N LEU A 3 7.31 7.10 -2.53
CA LEU A 3 6.59 6.81 -1.29
C LEU A 3 7.23 7.54 -0.10
N THR A 4 6.41 7.97 0.87
CA THR A 4 6.94 8.45 2.16
C THR A 4 7.34 7.27 3.04
N ALA A 5 8.14 7.51 4.08
CA ALA A 5 8.53 6.44 5.02
C ALA A 5 7.33 5.65 5.57
N ARG A 6 6.27 6.33 6.02
CA ARG A 6 5.04 5.67 6.50
C ARG A 6 4.27 4.92 5.42
N GLN A 7 4.27 5.41 4.18
CA GLN A 7 3.63 4.71 3.06
C GLN A 7 4.41 3.45 2.67
N THR A 8 5.73 3.55 2.68
CA THR A 8 6.62 2.40 2.42
C THR A 8 6.46 1.35 3.51
N GLU A 9 6.54 1.75 4.79
CA GLU A 9 6.37 0.85 5.93
C GLU A 9 5.06 0.09 5.87
N VAL A 10 3.93 0.79 5.73
CA VAL A 10 2.60 0.17 5.65
C VAL A 10 2.48 -0.78 4.46
N LEU A 11 2.99 -0.38 3.28
CA LEU A 11 2.91 -1.20 2.08
C LEU A 11 3.80 -2.46 2.18
N THR A 12 5.01 -2.32 2.70
CA THR A 12 5.93 -3.44 2.89
C THR A 12 5.37 -4.43 3.90
N THR A 13 4.87 -3.96 5.05
CA THR A 13 4.21 -4.80 6.04
C THR A 13 2.99 -5.52 5.45
N ALA A 14 2.16 -4.82 4.66
CA ALA A 14 1.03 -5.47 3.99
C ALA A 14 1.48 -6.62 3.07
N ILE A 15 2.56 -6.45 2.30
CA ILE A 15 3.11 -7.49 1.43
C ILE A 15 3.67 -8.66 2.25
N GLU A 16 4.45 -8.37 3.29
CA GLU A 16 5.08 -9.38 4.16
C GLU A 16 4.03 -10.21 4.93
N MET A 17 2.94 -9.59 5.35
CA MET A 17 1.81 -10.26 6.00
C MET A 17 0.93 -11.00 4.99
N GLY A 18 1.11 -10.76 3.69
CA GLY A 18 0.36 -11.41 2.62
C GLY A 18 -1.04 -10.84 2.40
N TYR A 19 -1.24 -9.54 2.67
CA TYR A 19 -2.49 -8.82 2.46
C TYR A 19 -3.05 -8.98 1.03
N TYR A 20 -2.18 -9.18 0.04
CA TYR A 20 -2.56 -9.38 -1.37
C TYR A 20 -2.63 -10.86 -1.79
N GLU A 21 -2.33 -11.80 -0.89
CA GLU A 21 -2.38 -13.23 -1.19
C GLU A 21 -3.79 -13.78 -1.00
N PRO A 22 -4.33 -14.56 -1.94
CA PRO A 22 -5.70 -15.08 -1.85
C PRO A 22 -5.92 -16.09 -0.70
N ASN A 23 -4.83 -16.65 -0.14
CA ASN A 23 -4.87 -17.65 0.94
C ASN A 23 -4.38 -17.12 2.29
N ARG A 24 -3.97 -15.84 2.39
CA ARG A 24 -3.62 -15.20 3.66
C ARG A 24 -4.65 -14.14 3.98
N GLU A 25 -5.14 -14.18 5.22
CA GLU A 25 -6.23 -13.32 5.68
C GLU A 25 -5.71 -12.04 6.38
N ALA A 26 -4.47 -11.61 6.09
CA ALA A 26 -3.96 -10.39 6.70
C ALA A 26 -4.87 -9.23 6.29
N SER A 27 -5.48 -8.60 7.27
CA SER A 27 -6.41 -7.49 7.10
C SER A 27 -5.72 -6.16 7.35
N ILE A 28 -6.37 -5.08 6.94
CA ILE A 28 -5.88 -3.72 7.23
C ILE A 28 -5.85 -3.41 8.73
N THR A 29 -6.62 -4.17 9.53
CA THR A 29 -6.57 -4.09 10.99
C THR A 29 -5.27 -4.70 11.49
N ASP A 30 -4.92 -5.90 11.02
CA ASP A 30 -3.69 -6.60 11.44
C ASP A 30 -2.43 -5.80 11.06
N ILE A 31 -2.43 -5.17 9.88
CA ILE A 31 -1.36 -4.26 9.47
C ILE A 31 -1.23 -3.08 10.42
N GLY A 32 -2.36 -2.48 10.83
CA GLY A 32 -2.38 -1.37 11.79
C GLY A 32 -1.85 -1.78 13.17
N GLU A 33 -2.21 -2.98 13.62
CA GLU A 33 -1.74 -3.55 14.88
C GLU A 33 -0.22 -3.81 14.85
N GLU A 34 0.30 -4.38 13.76
CA GLU A 34 1.73 -4.69 13.59
C GLU A 34 2.61 -3.43 13.67
N ILE A 35 2.17 -2.33 13.06
CA ILE A 35 2.94 -1.07 13.00
C ILE A 35 2.55 -0.05 14.09
N GLY A 36 1.57 -0.40 14.95
CA GLY A 36 1.13 0.42 16.08
C GLY A 36 0.36 1.69 15.69
N ILE A 37 -0.49 1.63 14.65
CA ILE A 37 -1.36 2.75 14.23
C ILE A 37 -2.82 2.32 14.09
N ALA A 38 -3.73 3.30 14.15
CA ALA A 38 -5.14 3.03 13.95
C ALA A 38 -5.42 2.46 12.55
N ARG A 39 -6.35 1.50 12.46
CA ARG A 39 -6.83 0.89 11.20
C ARG A 39 -7.10 1.91 10.09
N THR A 40 -7.74 3.04 10.43
CA THR A 40 -8.06 4.11 9.48
C THR A 40 -6.81 4.80 8.93
N THR A 41 -5.82 5.06 9.79
CA THR A 41 -4.53 5.62 9.40
C THR A 41 -3.72 4.64 8.55
N ALA A 42 -3.73 3.35 8.89
CA ALA A 42 -3.10 2.30 8.07
C ALA A 42 -3.73 2.24 6.68
N TRP A 43 -5.06 2.22 6.60
CA TRP A 43 -5.77 2.25 5.32
C TRP A 43 -5.43 3.49 4.48
N GLU A 44 -5.40 4.68 5.08
CA GLU A 44 -5.04 5.91 4.35
C GLU A 44 -3.61 5.87 3.80
N HIS A 45 -2.65 5.39 4.60
CA HIS A 45 -1.28 5.26 4.16
C HIS A 45 -1.13 4.21 3.07
N LEU A 46 -1.78 3.05 3.21
CA LEU A 46 -1.78 1.99 2.21
C LEU A 46 -2.37 2.48 0.89
N ASN A 47 -3.57 3.07 0.91
CA ASN A 47 -4.24 3.58 -0.29
C ASN A 47 -3.38 4.66 -1.01
N ARG A 48 -2.77 5.58 -0.25
CA ARG A 48 -1.85 6.56 -0.85
C ARG A 48 -0.58 5.92 -1.42
N ALA A 49 -0.09 4.84 -0.81
CA ALA A 49 1.05 4.09 -1.31
C ALA A 49 0.70 3.35 -2.61
N GLU A 50 -0.39 2.59 -2.60
CA GLU A 50 -0.93 1.85 -3.75
C GLU A 50 -1.17 2.78 -4.94
N ARG A 51 -1.86 3.92 -4.73
CA ARG A 51 -2.12 4.87 -5.81
C ARG A 51 -0.83 5.34 -6.48
N LYS A 52 0.21 5.62 -5.69
CA LYS A 52 1.52 6.03 -6.24
C LYS A 52 2.14 4.88 -7.03
N VAL A 53 2.23 3.68 -6.46
CA VAL A 53 2.79 2.50 -7.13
C VAL A 53 2.06 2.23 -8.44
N MET A 54 0.73 2.21 -8.42
CA MET A 54 -0.10 1.97 -9.61
C MET A 54 0.08 3.07 -10.67
N THR A 55 0.24 4.33 -10.26
CA THR A 55 0.51 5.44 -11.21
C THR A 55 1.87 5.26 -11.89
N GLU A 56 2.92 4.93 -11.13
CA GLU A 56 4.25 4.70 -11.70
C GLU A 56 4.26 3.44 -12.57
N MET A 57 3.58 2.38 -12.15
CA MET A 57 3.42 1.16 -12.95
C MET A 57 2.66 1.43 -14.25
N TYR A 58 1.58 2.21 -14.21
CA TYR A 58 0.84 2.60 -15.40
C TYR A 58 1.74 3.36 -16.39
N ALA A 59 2.51 4.32 -15.91
CA ALA A 59 3.49 5.05 -16.73
C ALA A 59 4.58 4.12 -17.29
N PHE A 60 5.10 3.18 -16.47
CA PHE A 60 6.09 2.19 -16.88
C PHE A 60 5.57 1.25 -17.98
N LEU A 61 4.29 0.86 -17.89
CA LEU A 61 3.62 0.02 -18.90
C LEU A 61 3.28 0.78 -20.19
N GLY A 62 3.72 2.03 -20.34
CA GLY A 62 3.47 2.86 -21.53
C GLY A 62 2.13 3.60 -21.51
N GLY A 63 1.40 3.55 -20.39
CA GLY A 63 0.21 4.33 -20.18
C GLY A 63 0.52 5.82 -20.17
N GLN A 64 -0.09 6.57 -21.08
CA GLN A 64 -0.09 8.02 -21.03
C GLN A 64 -1.27 8.44 -20.12
N PRO A 65 -1.05 9.16 -19.01
CA PRO A 65 -2.17 9.79 -18.32
C PRO A 65 -2.80 10.79 -19.29
N GLU A 66 -4.11 10.67 -19.55
CA GLU A 66 -4.83 11.67 -20.34
C GLU A 66 -4.62 13.03 -19.65
N GLN A 67 -4.10 13.99 -20.42
CA GLN A 67 -3.78 15.35 -19.96
C GLN A 67 -5.04 16.12 -19.56
#